data_AF-A0A5D2T2F7-F1
#
_entry.id   AF-A0A5D2T2F7-F1
#
_cell.length_a   1.000
_cell.length_b   1.000
_cell.length_c   1.000
_cell.angle_alpha   90.00
_cell.angle_beta   90.00
_cell.angle_gamma   90.00
#
_symmetry.space_group_name_H-M   'P 1'
#
loop_
_entity.id
_entity.type
_entity.pdbx_description
1 polymer ?
#
loop_
_entity_poly.entity_id
_entity_poly.type
_entity_poly.pdbx_seq_one_letter_code
_entity_poly.pdbx_strand_id
1 'polypeptide(L)'
;MPTWFLNLPTPFESLNLSSNQLRGEISYLNVRNIVDLSSNRFIGPLPRVFPTLPFLILSNNSFSGSLFELLCNSSSEKGMEVLYIDKNLISGDIPDCWNHWQRLILLNLGSNNLTGKIPPSLWHLNLKMLNLRNNTMFGELPSTLQNSPNLIMFDLSENHFSGSVPAWIGDKLSKLVILSLRSNNFDGHIPHKICDLQFLQNLDLAHNNISGVIPKCFNSLSALATTNKTNNFVLAEYLYTDAIVLKALLVLKGREDEYGSTLGLVTSMDLSANSLTGEIPKEIGSLVGLLSLNFSGNLLTGNIPDSIGNMELMESLDLSMNRLNGEIPPSFSNLNFLNHFNVSYNNLTGQIPTSTQLQSFENLSYVGNHLCGPPLTKNCTSKGIPIDVANNGSSREGSKVNWLYVSIVLGFVMGFWGVVAPLFFIRSWRHAYYRKLDHVGRKLYVSWATMGM
;
A
#
# COMPACT_ATOMS: atom_id res chain seq x y z
N MET A 1 -14.74 4.31 31.53
CA MET A 1 -14.32 3.38 32.59
C MET A 1 -14.35 4.13 33.91
N PRO A 2 -14.84 3.55 35.01
CA PRO A 2 -14.82 4.23 36.31
C PRO A 2 -13.37 4.58 36.71
N THR A 3 -13.13 5.80 37.17
CA THR A 3 -11.78 6.28 37.52
C THR A 3 -11.13 5.49 38.66
N TRP A 4 -11.94 4.84 39.51
CA TRP A 4 -11.44 3.98 40.59
C TRP A 4 -10.82 2.67 40.10
N PHE A 5 -11.19 2.19 38.90
CA PHE A 5 -10.84 0.83 38.43
C PHE A 5 -9.33 0.64 38.24
N LEU A 6 -8.62 1.68 37.81
CA LEU A 6 -7.17 1.64 37.64
C LEU A 6 -6.38 2.16 38.87
N ASN A 7 -7.09 2.68 39.87
CA ASN A 7 -6.50 3.24 41.10
C ASN A 7 -6.53 2.24 42.27
N LEU A 8 -6.61 0.94 41.99
CA LEU A 8 -6.57 -0.09 43.02
C LEU A 8 -5.17 -0.18 43.64
N PRO A 9 -5.07 -0.41 44.97
CA PRO A 9 -3.79 -0.41 45.68
C PRO A 9 -2.87 -1.57 45.29
N THR A 10 -3.42 -2.66 44.75
CA THR A 10 -2.67 -3.82 44.27
C THR A 10 -2.54 -3.79 42.75
N PRO A 11 -1.32 -3.93 42.20
CA PRO A 11 -1.13 -4.01 40.75
C PRO A 11 -1.75 -5.28 40.19
N PHE A 12 -2.33 -5.18 38.99
CA PHE A 12 -2.75 -6.35 38.23
C PHE A 12 -1.55 -7.04 37.60
N GLU A 13 -1.65 -8.36 37.40
CA GLU A 13 -0.68 -9.10 36.59
C GLU A 13 -0.92 -8.80 35.11
N SER A 14 -2.13 -9.10 34.62
CA SER A 14 -2.54 -8.85 33.25
C SER A 14 -3.92 -8.19 33.21
N LEU A 15 -4.13 -7.31 32.24
CA LEU A 15 -5.37 -6.59 31.99
C LEU A 15 -5.69 -6.63 30.49
N ASN A 16 -6.73 -7.38 30.12
CA ASN A 16 -7.29 -7.35 28.78
C ASN A 16 -8.73 -6.80 28.83
N LEU A 17 -8.93 -5.61 28.27
CA LEU A 17 -10.23 -4.95 28.09
C LEU A 17 -10.46 -4.60 26.61
N SER A 18 -9.79 -5.30 25.70
CA SER A 18 -9.87 -5.03 24.27
C SER A 18 -11.28 -5.22 23.70
N SER A 19 -11.55 -4.63 22.54
CA SER A 19 -12.79 -4.81 21.77
C SER A 19 -14.06 -4.43 22.55
N ASN A 20 -14.01 -3.30 23.23
CA ASN A 20 -15.12 -2.77 24.02
C ASN A 20 -15.48 -1.34 23.58
N GLN A 21 -16.38 -0.68 24.31
CA GLN A 21 -16.76 0.71 24.07
C GLN A 21 -16.30 1.64 25.20
N LEU A 22 -15.22 1.28 25.90
CA LEU A 22 -14.71 2.06 27.03
C LEU A 22 -14.19 3.42 26.57
N ARG A 23 -14.47 4.43 27.39
CA ARG A 23 -14.13 5.84 27.15
C ARG A 23 -13.46 6.44 28.38
N GLY A 24 -12.86 7.61 28.17
CA GLY A 24 -12.21 8.43 29.18
C GLY A 24 -10.71 8.49 28.96
N GLU A 25 -10.04 9.28 29.80
CA GLU A 25 -8.58 9.37 29.84
C GLU A 25 -8.02 8.35 30.82
N ILE A 26 -6.79 7.90 30.55
CA ILE A 26 -6.03 7.03 31.45
C ILE A 26 -4.68 7.70 31.69
N SER A 27 -4.42 8.12 32.92
CA SER A 27 -3.14 8.74 33.29
C SER A 27 -2.07 7.71 33.64
N TYR A 28 -2.46 6.59 34.27
CA TYR A 28 -1.54 5.56 34.75
C TYR A 28 -2.17 4.17 34.69
N LEU A 29 -1.37 3.17 34.35
CA LEU A 29 -1.74 1.75 34.32
C LEU A 29 -0.92 0.98 35.36
N ASN A 30 -1.60 0.53 36.42
CA ASN A 30 -1.03 -0.25 37.50
C ASN A 30 -1.00 -1.76 37.16
N VAL A 31 -0.26 -2.15 36.09
CA VAL A 31 -0.23 -3.54 35.55
C VAL A 31 1.20 -4.00 35.27
N ARG A 32 1.55 -5.23 35.67
CA ARG A 32 2.94 -5.70 35.64
C ARG A 32 3.37 -6.41 34.36
N ASN A 33 2.47 -7.11 33.68
CA ASN A 33 2.81 -8.04 32.62
C ASN A 33 2.17 -7.65 31.27
N ILE A 34 0.84 -7.76 31.16
CA ILE A 34 0.16 -7.53 29.89
C ILE A 34 -0.91 -6.47 30.03
N VAL A 35 -0.87 -5.46 29.17
CA VAL A 35 -1.98 -4.53 28.97
C VAL A 35 -2.47 -4.61 27.53
N ASP A 36 -3.73 -4.99 27.35
CA ASP A 36 -4.44 -4.88 26.09
C ASP A 36 -5.73 -4.08 26.28
N LEU A 37 -5.72 -2.84 25.78
CA LEU A 37 -6.86 -1.91 25.76
C LEU A 37 -7.32 -1.63 24.32
N SER A 38 -6.89 -2.45 23.36
CA SER A 38 -7.11 -2.18 21.95
C SER A 38 -8.60 -2.14 21.56
N SER A 39 -8.93 -1.45 20.47
CA SER A 39 -10.30 -1.36 19.93
C SER A 39 -11.32 -0.88 20.98
N ASN A 40 -11.06 0.32 21.50
CA ASN A 40 -11.93 1.03 22.44
C ASN A 40 -12.11 2.49 21.96
N ARG A 41 -12.50 3.40 22.86
CA ARG A 41 -12.69 4.83 22.58
C ARG A 41 -11.99 5.68 23.67
N PHE A 42 -10.83 5.24 24.13
CA PHE A 42 -10.02 6.01 25.08
C PHE A 42 -9.44 7.26 24.39
N ILE A 43 -9.31 8.33 25.17
CA ILE A 43 -8.85 9.66 24.70
C ILE A 43 -7.70 10.15 25.59
N GLY A 44 -7.13 11.30 25.24
CA GLY A 44 -6.07 11.96 26.03
C GLY A 44 -4.67 11.45 25.66
N PRO A 45 -3.65 11.81 26.45
CA PRO A 45 -2.27 11.37 26.23
C PRO A 45 -2.09 9.87 26.51
N LEU A 46 -0.96 9.33 26.06
CA LEU A 46 -0.57 7.96 26.39
C LEU A 46 -0.39 7.79 27.91
N PRO A 47 -0.92 6.69 28.49
CA PRO A 47 -0.81 6.44 29.92
C PRO A 47 0.63 6.13 30.33
N ARG A 48 1.00 6.53 31.55
CA ARG A 48 2.23 6.05 32.19
C ARG A 48 2.08 4.59 32.60
N VAL A 49 3.15 3.82 32.46
CA VAL A 49 3.20 2.38 32.76
C VAL A 49 4.40 2.05 33.65
N PHE A 50 4.41 0.86 34.24
CA PHE A 50 5.62 0.36 34.92
C PHE A 50 6.79 0.25 33.93
N PRO A 51 8.02 0.64 34.32
CA PRO A 51 9.20 0.48 33.46
C PRO A 51 9.47 -0.97 33.05
N THR A 52 9.03 -1.93 33.86
CA THR A 52 9.20 -3.37 33.63
C THR A 52 8.11 -4.01 32.76
N LEU A 53 7.06 -3.28 32.38
CA LEU A 53 5.93 -3.82 31.62
C LEU A 53 6.42 -4.35 30.25
N PRO A 54 6.23 -5.64 29.94
CA PRO A 54 6.64 -6.23 28.67
C PRO A 54 5.66 -5.99 27.50
N PHE A 55 4.34 -5.98 27.73
CA PHE A 55 3.34 -5.86 26.66
C PHE A 55 2.41 -4.68 26.87
N LEU A 56 2.38 -3.76 25.91
CA LEU A 56 1.45 -2.63 25.87
C LEU A 56 0.77 -2.54 24.51
N ILE A 57 -0.52 -2.86 24.47
CA ILE A 57 -1.36 -2.83 23.27
C ILE A 57 -2.48 -1.81 23.49
N LEU A 58 -2.38 -0.69 22.79
CA LEU A 58 -3.30 0.45 22.85
C LEU A 58 -3.95 0.75 21.49
N SER A 59 -3.78 -0.15 20.52
CA SER A 59 -4.22 0.02 19.13
C SER A 59 -5.69 0.39 18.98
N ASN A 60 -6.04 1.13 17.95
CA ASN A 60 -7.44 1.45 17.60
C ASN A 60 -8.20 2.13 18.75
N ASN A 61 -7.75 3.33 19.11
CA ASN A 61 -8.33 4.20 20.13
C ASN A 61 -8.26 5.66 19.63
N SER A 62 -8.36 6.63 20.52
CA SER A 62 -8.19 8.07 20.21
C SER A 62 -7.15 8.72 21.13
N PHE A 63 -6.11 7.97 21.53
CA PHE A 63 -4.97 8.53 22.24
C PHE A 63 -4.25 9.55 21.36
N SER A 64 -3.77 10.64 21.96
CA SER A 64 -3.22 11.80 21.26
C SER A 64 -1.97 12.33 21.96
N GLY A 65 -1.35 13.37 21.41
CA GLY A 65 -0.14 13.96 21.98
C GLY A 65 1.13 13.24 21.55
N SER A 66 2.23 13.45 22.28
CA SER A 66 3.57 12.99 21.90
C SER A 66 3.96 11.66 22.57
N LEU A 67 4.82 10.89 21.89
CA LEU A 67 5.50 9.71 22.46
C LEU A 67 6.52 10.05 23.56
N PHE A 68 6.94 11.32 23.69
CA PHE A 68 8.04 11.73 24.56
C PHE A 68 7.88 11.29 26.02
N GLU A 69 6.70 11.48 26.60
CA GLU A 69 6.44 11.11 28.01
C GLU A 69 6.59 9.60 28.25
N LEU A 70 6.17 8.77 27.29
CA LEU A 70 6.29 7.31 27.40
C LEU A 70 7.75 6.86 27.23
N LEU A 71 8.45 7.44 26.24
CA LEU A 71 9.76 6.96 25.80
C LEU A 71 10.94 7.53 26.58
N CYS A 72 10.92 8.84 26.89
CA CYS A 72 12.09 9.57 27.39
C CYS A 72 12.05 9.87 28.89
N ASN A 73 10.90 9.76 29.57
CA ASN A 73 10.73 10.23 30.95
C ASN A 73 11.32 9.29 32.04
N SER A 74 12.24 8.40 31.70
CA SER A 74 12.82 7.44 32.65
C SER A 74 14.16 6.90 32.13
N SER A 75 15.19 7.00 32.97
CA SER A 75 16.57 6.61 32.66
C SER A 75 16.88 5.14 32.96
N SER A 76 15.89 4.36 33.41
CA SER A 76 16.06 2.93 33.72
C SER A 76 15.80 2.08 32.48
N GLU A 77 16.49 0.94 32.39
CA GLU A 77 16.21 -0.09 31.38
C GLU A 77 14.71 -0.44 31.36
N LYS A 78 14.15 -0.51 30.14
CA LYS A 78 12.74 -0.81 29.91
C LYS A 78 12.55 -2.29 29.62
N GLY A 79 11.56 -2.87 30.29
CA GLY A 79 11.15 -4.27 30.13
C GLY A 79 10.32 -4.53 28.87
N MET A 80 9.94 -3.49 28.12
CA MET A 80 8.99 -3.61 27.01
C MET A 80 9.54 -4.46 25.86
N GLU A 81 8.74 -5.42 25.43
CA GLU A 81 8.99 -6.31 24.29
C GLU A 81 8.04 -6.01 23.13
N VAL A 82 6.80 -5.62 23.44
CA VAL A 82 5.75 -5.33 22.44
C VAL A 82 5.07 -3.99 22.74
N LEU A 83 5.13 -3.10 21.77
CA LEU A 83 4.47 -1.79 21.84
C LEU A 83 3.62 -1.54 20.61
N TYR A 84 2.31 -1.69 20.75
CA TYR A 84 1.33 -1.41 19.69
C TYR A 84 0.48 -0.20 20.06
N ILE A 85 0.63 0.88 19.30
CA ILE A 85 -0.10 2.14 19.47
C ILE A 85 -0.70 2.57 18.11
N ASP A 86 -0.85 1.65 17.17
CA ASP A 86 -1.38 1.94 15.85
C ASP A 86 -2.85 2.38 15.87
N LYS A 87 -3.29 3.09 14.82
CA LYS A 87 -4.68 3.57 14.68
C LYS A 87 -5.10 4.45 15.87
N ASN A 88 -4.32 5.51 16.11
CA ASN A 88 -4.57 6.51 17.15
C ASN A 88 -4.35 7.93 16.56
N LEU A 89 -4.27 8.95 17.40
CA LEU A 89 -4.05 10.35 17.05
C LEU A 89 -2.70 10.87 17.57
N ILE A 90 -1.71 9.98 17.74
CA ILE A 90 -0.37 10.34 18.25
C ILE A 90 0.32 11.23 17.22
N SER A 91 0.99 12.29 17.69
CA SER A 91 1.53 13.34 16.84
C SER A 91 2.91 13.82 17.27
N GLY A 92 3.57 14.54 16.37
CA GLY A 92 4.92 15.04 16.58
C GLY A 92 5.98 14.00 16.20
N ASP A 93 7.23 14.33 16.47
CA ASP A 93 8.35 13.49 16.05
C ASP A 93 8.48 12.25 16.93
N ILE A 94 9.05 11.18 16.36
CA ILE A 94 9.51 10.02 17.14
C ILE A 94 10.78 10.45 17.91
N PRO A 95 10.75 10.51 19.26
CA PRO A 95 11.88 10.96 20.07
C PRO A 95 13.11 10.05 19.94
N ASP A 96 14.30 10.63 20.04
CA ASP A 96 15.59 9.91 19.98
C ASP A 96 16.03 9.38 21.37
N CYS A 97 15.19 8.54 22.00
CA CYS A 97 15.40 8.02 23.36
C CYS A 97 15.33 6.48 23.45
N TRP A 98 15.61 5.77 22.35
CA TRP A 98 15.39 4.31 22.28
C TRP A 98 16.48 3.47 22.94
N ASN A 99 17.58 4.09 23.37
CA ASN A 99 18.73 3.37 23.94
C ASN A 99 18.38 2.49 25.16
N HIS A 100 17.31 2.81 25.90
CA HIS A 100 16.86 2.06 27.07
C HIS A 100 15.83 0.96 26.76
N TRP A 101 15.45 0.78 25.49
CA TRP A 101 14.39 -0.12 25.03
C TRP A 101 14.95 -1.38 24.35
N GLN A 102 16.09 -1.90 24.84
CA GLN A 102 16.84 -2.99 24.20
C GLN A 102 16.08 -4.33 24.10
N ARG A 103 15.02 -4.50 24.89
CA ARG A 103 14.15 -5.68 24.85
C ARG A 103 13.02 -5.58 23.83
N LEU A 104 12.84 -4.41 23.21
CA LEU A 104 11.74 -4.21 22.27
C LEU A 104 11.95 -5.06 21.02
N ILE A 105 10.93 -5.83 20.67
CA ILE A 105 10.95 -6.78 19.55
C ILE A 105 9.94 -6.33 18.48
N LEU A 106 8.75 -5.91 18.90
CA LEU A 106 7.65 -5.55 18.00
C LEU A 106 7.20 -4.12 18.27
N LEU A 107 7.35 -3.24 17.28
CA LEU A 107 6.95 -1.84 17.36
C LEU A 107 5.97 -1.49 16.25
N ASN A 108 4.72 -1.20 16.63
CA ASN A 108 3.69 -0.75 15.70
C ASN A 108 3.17 0.64 16.08
N LEU A 109 3.49 1.62 15.25
CA LEU A 109 3.08 3.02 15.36
C LEU A 109 2.24 3.48 14.15
N GLY A 110 1.80 2.55 13.30
CA GLY A 110 1.13 2.88 12.05
C GLY A 110 -0.22 3.59 12.24
N SER A 111 -0.70 4.30 11.22
CA SER A 111 -1.97 5.03 11.24
C SER A 111 -2.07 6.02 12.41
N ASN A 112 -1.13 6.95 12.47
CA ASN A 112 -1.07 8.05 13.43
C ASN A 112 -0.74 9.35 12.67
N ASN A 113 -0.45 10.45 13.38
CA ASN A 113 -0.04 11.74 12.82
C ASN A 113 1.43 12.06 13.16
N LEU A 114 2.31 11.04 13.16
CA LEU A 114 3.74 11.21 13.45
C LEU A 114 4.43 11.97 12.32
N THR A 115 5.40 12.80 12.69
CA THR A 115 6.19 13.64 11.79
C THR A 115 7.69 13.35 11.93
N GLY A 116 8.50 14.07 11.15
CA GLY A 116 9.96 14.05 11.29
C GLY A 116 10.60 12.83 10.66
N LYS A 117 11.86 12.59 11.02
CA LYS A 117 12.69 11.48 10.52
C LYS A 117 12.69 10.32 11.50
N ILE A 118 13.06 9.13 11.03
CA ILE A 118 13.33 7.99 11.91
C ILE A 118 14.60 8.30 12.73
N PRO A 119 14.53 8.34 14.07
CA PRO A 119 15.67 8.72 14.90
C PRO A 119 16.78 7.66 14.90
N PRO A 120 18.06 8.05 14.99
CA PRO A 120 19.19 7.12 14.99
C PRO A 120 19.12 6.04 16.07
N SER A 121 18.68 6.35 17.29
CA SER A 121 18.59 5.36 18.37
C SER A 121 17.63 4.21 18.06
N LEU A 122 16.61 4.41 17.21
CA LEU A 122 15.70 3.34 16.82
C LEU A 122 16.42 2.24 16.01
N TRP A 123 17.41 2.63 15.20
CA TRP A 123 18.26 1.71 14.44
C TRP A 123 19.29 0.97 15.28
N HIS A 124 19.35 1.20 16.59
CA HIS A 124 20.22 0.44 17.49
C HIS A 124 19.49 -0.74 18.14
N LEU A 125 18.16 -0.78 18.04
CA LEU A 125 17.34 -1.86 18.55
C LEU A 125 17.47 -3.12 17.69
N ASN A 126 17.10 -4.27 18.24
CA ASN A 126 17.09 -5.55 17.54
C ASN A 126 15.64 -5.98 17.24
N LEU A 127 14.94 -5.18 16.44
CA LEU A 127 13.53 -5.39 16.14
C LEU A 127 13.30 -6.59 15.21
N LYS A 128 12.16 -7.25 15.39
CA LYS A 128 11.58 -8.21 14.42
C LYS A 128 10.49 -7.58 13.58
N MET A 129 9.77 -6.59 14.11
CA MET A 129 8.78 -5.84 13.35
C MET A 129 8.89 -4.35 13.64
N LEU A 130 8.95 -3.56 12.57
CA LEU A 130 8.79 -2.11 12.60
C LEU A 130 7.71 -1.71 11.60
N ASN A 131 6.62 -1.16 12.11
CA ASN A 131 5.53 -0.62 11.31
C ASN A 131 5.30 0.87 11.65
N LEU A 132 5.58 1.74 10.68
CA LEU A 132 5.38 3.19 10.72
C LEU A 132 4.38 3.66 9.64
N ARG A 133 3.63 2.74 9.05
CA ARG A 133 2.69 2.99 7.96
C ARG A 133 1.75 4.16 8.22
N ASN A 134 1.34 4.89 7.19
CA ASN A 134 0.26 5.89 7.26
C ASN A 134 0.51 6.91 8.38
N ASN A 135 1.56 7.69 8.19
CA ASN A 135 1.94 8.83 9.02
C ASN A 135 2.38 9.97 8.07
N THR A 136 2.97 11.03 8.62
CA THR A 136 3.49 12.18 7.84
C THR A 136 5.02 12.28 7.94
N MET A 137 5.69 11.14 8.09
CA MET A 137 7.15 11.09 8.26
C MET A 137 7.87 11.35 6.94
N PHE A 138 9.08 11.91 7.02
CA PHE A 138 9.85 12.31 5.85
C PHE A 138 11.35 12.10 6.02
N GLY A 139 12.09 12.36 4.95
CA GLY A 139 13.55 12.26 4.91
C GLY A 139 14.02 10.95 4.31
N GLU A 140 15.34 10.82 4.19
CA GLU A 140 15.96 9.63 3.60
C GLU A 140 16.20 8.55 4.66
N LEU A 141 16.14 7.30 4.21
CA LEU A 141 16.66 6.18 4.99
C LEU A 141 18.20 6.29 5.04
N PRO A 142 18.83 6.01 6.20
CA PRO A 142 20.28 6.17 6.34
C PRO A 142 21.02 5.28 5.33
N SER A 143 22.21 5.68 4.90
CA SER A 143 23.00 4.90 3.93
C SER A 143 23.61 3.62 4.51
N THR A 144 23.67 3.49 5.85
CA THR A 144 24.16 2.31 6.56
C THR A 144 23.25 2.00 7.74
N LEU A 145 22.77 0.77 7.83
CA LEU A 145 22.05 0.27 9.01
C LEU A 145 23.05 0.00 10.15
N GLN A 146 22.75 0.50 11.34
CA GLN A 146 23.62 0.30 12.51
C GLN A 146 23.27 -0.98 13.28
N ASN A 147 22.00 -1.42 13.37
CA ASN A 147 21.61 -2.68 14.02
C ASN A 147 20.13 -3.07 13.74
N SER A 148 19.84 -4.25 13.16
CA SER A 148 18.52 -4.95 13.17
C SER A 148 18.50 -6.17 12.20
N PRO A 149 19.46 -7.13 12.29
CA PRO A 149 19.52 -8.24 11.34
C PRO A 149 18.34 -9.22 11.45
N ASN A 150 17.53 -9.11 12.50
CA ASN A 150 16.41 -10.01 12.76
C ASN A 150 15.06 -9.48 12.26
N LEU A 151 15.04 -8.38 11.52
CA LEU A 151 13.80 -7.78 11.03
C LEU A 151 13.10 -8.73 10.04
N ILE A 152 11.84 -9.05 10.34
CA ILE A 152 10.95 -9.92 9.57
C ILE A 152 9.96 -9.06 8.78
N MET A 153 9.47 -7.98 9.39
CA MET A 153 8.53 -7.04 8.78
C MET A 153 9.05 -5.61 8.89
N PHE A 154 9.10 -4.95 7.74
CA PHE A 154 9.46 -3.54 7.63
C PHE A 154 8.43 -2.81 6.77
N ASP A 155 7.55 -2.06 7.42
CA ASP A 155 6.46 -1.31 6.76
C ASP A 155 6.59 0.19 7.04
N LEU A 156 6.93 0.94 5.99
CA LEU A 156 7.03 2.39 5.98
C LEU A 156 6.02 3.03 5.01
N SER A 157 5.03 2.26 4.57
CA SER A 157 4.11 2.70 3.52
C SER A 157 3.30 3.95 3.89
N GLU A 158 2.81 4.68 2.89
CA GLU A 158 1.96 5.86 3.08
C GLU A 158 2.62 6.94 3.97
N ASN A 159 3.77 7.44 3.52
CA ASN A 159 4.53 8.50 4.18
C ASN A 159 5.15 9.43 3.11
N HIS A 160 6.12 10.26 3.50
CA HIS A 160 6.87 11.17 2.63
C HIS A 160 8.38 10.86 2.64
N PHE A 161 8.78 9.60 2.81
CA PHE A 161 10.19 9.19 2.75
C PHE A 161 10.74 9.37 1.32
N SER A 162 11.99 9.81 1.22
CA SER A 162 12.62 10.19 -0.05
C SER A 162 13.98 9.53 -0.25
N GLY A 163 14.60 9.78 -1.41
CA GLY A 163 15.88 9.21 -1.81
C GLY A 163 15.73 7.79 -2.38
N SER A 164 16.86 7.13 -2.65
CA SER A 164 16.83 5.79 -3.24
C SER A 164 16.54 4.71 -2.21
N VAL A 165 15.88 3.62 -2.63
CA VAL A 165 15.77 2.39 -1.81
C VAL A 165 17.19 1.88 -1.48
N PRO A 166 17.60 1.83 -0.20
CA PRO A 166 18.99 1.50 0.13
C PRO A 166 19.34 0.02 -0.08
N ALA A 167 20.54 -0.25 -0.59
CA ALA A 167 21.04 -1.62 -0.81
C ALA A 167 21.18 -2.43 0.49
N TRP A 168 21.41 -1.77 1.63
CA TRP A 168 21.58 -2.45 2.91
C TRP A 168 20.33 -3.22 3.35
N ILE A 169 19.14 -2.88 2.83
CA ILE A 169 17.92 -3.64 3.07
C ILE A 169 18.16 -5.10 2.67
N GLY A 170 18.69 -5.31 1.47
CA GLY A 170 19.09 -6.63 0.98
C GLY A 170 20.30 -7.22 1.69
N ASP A 171 21.31 -6.41 1.99
CA ASP A 171 22.56 -6.90 2.59
C ASP A 171 22.44 -7.29 4.07
N LYS A 172 21.56 -6.63 4.83
CA LYS A 172 21.52 -6.70 6.30
C LYS A 172 20.26 -7.35 6.82
N LEU A 173 19.12 -7.25 6.14
CA LEU A 173 17.84 -7.77 6.60
C LEU A 173 17.56 -9.15 6.01
N SER A 174 18.49 -10.09 6.16
CA SER A 174 18.39 -11.40 5.51
C SER A 174 17.20 -12.25 5.95
N LYS A 175 16.52 -11.90 7.05
CA LYS A 175 15.31 -12.56 7.55
C LYS A 175 14.01 -11.88 7.11
N LEU A 176 14.09 -10.84 6.29
CA LEU A 176 12.92 -10.06 5.89
C LEU A 176 11.95 -10.91 5.07
N VAL A 177 10.69 -10.91 5.52
CA VAL A 177 9.57 -11.59 4.86
C VAL A 177 8.66 -10.57 4.19
N ILE A 178 8.51 -9.38 4.80
CA ILE A 178 7.60 -8.33 4.31
C ILE A 178 8.36 -7.01 4.26
N LEU A 179 8.42 -6.44 3.06
CA LEU A 179 8.94 -5.10 2.80
C LEU A 179 7.84 -4.28 2.12
N SER A 180 7.37 -3.23 2.79
CA SER A 180 6.42 -2.29 2.22
C SER A 180 6.95 -0.86 2.32
N LEU A 181 7.21 -0.27 1.15
CA LEU A 181 7.61 1.13 0.96
C LEU A 181 6.60 1.90 0.09
N ARG A 182 5.41 1.32 -0.12
CA ARG A 182 4.34 1.88 -0.96
C ARG A 182 4.03 3.34 -0.63
N SER A 183 3.62 4.13 -1.62
CA SER A 183 3.07 5.48 -1.42
C SER A 183 4.03 6.38 -0.63
N ASN A 184 5.22 6.57 -1.18
CA ASN A 184 6.28 7.44 -0.66
C ASN A 184 6.89 8.24 -1.83
N ASN A 185 8.01 8.91 -1.59
CA ASN A 185 8.77 9.68 -2.57
C ASN A 185 10.11 9.00 -2.91
N PHE A 186 10.22 7.67 -2.78
CA PHE A 186 11.46 6.96 -3.13
C PHE A 186 11.75 7.06 -4.63
N ASP A 187 13.01 7.25 -4.99
CA ASP A 187 13.47 7.38 -6.37
C ASP A 187 14.67 6.47 -6.67
N GLY A 188 15.43 6.75 -7.74
CA GLY A 188 16.57 5.94 -8.12
C GLY A 188 16.16 4.59 -8.70
N HIS A 189 16.94 3.55 -8.44
CA HIS A 189 16.72 2.21 -8.99
C HIS A 189 16.46 1.20 -7.87
N ILE A 190 15.79 0.09 -8.18
CA ILE A 190 15.71 -1.04 -7.26
C ILE A 190 17.11 -1.66 -7.13
N PRO A 191 17.72 -1.68 -5.92
CA PRO A 191 19.07 -2.20 -5.77
C PRO A 191 19.08 -3.72 -5.96
N HIS A 192 20.09 -4.22 -6.66
CA HIS A 192 20.28 -5.66 -6.90
C HIS A 192 20.30 -6.48 -5.61
N LYS A 193 20.70 -5.86 -4.49
CA LYS A 193 20.74 -6.50 -3.17
C LYS A 193 19.38 -6.98 -2.66
N ILE A 194 18.27 -6.44 -3.15
CA ILE A 194 16.94 -6.99 -2.84
C ILE A 194 16.83 -8.47 -3.21
N CYS A 195 17.54 -8.92 -4.26
CA CYS A 195 17.57 -10.31 -4.70
C CYS A 195 18.22 -11.26 -3.67
N ASP A 196 18.95 -10.75 -2.68
CA ASP A 196 19.60 -11.54 -1.64
C ASP A 196 18.59 -11.94 -0.53
N LEU A 197 17.36 -11.39 -0.53
CA LEU A 197 16.32 -11.64 0.48
C LEU A 197 15.57 -12.96 0.25
N GLN A 198 16.20 -14.07 0.64
CA GLN A 198 15.71 -15.42 0.40
C GLN A 198 14.34 -15.75 1.03
N PHE A 199 13.96 -15.06 2.11
CA PHE A 199 12.70 -15.27 2.83
C PHE A 199 11.59 -14.30 2.44
N LEU A 200 11.85 -13.36 1.52
CA LEU A 200 10.90 -12.32 1.14
C LEU A 200 9.67 -12.93 0.47
N GLN A 201 8.50 -12.67 1.05
CA GLN A 201 7.21 -13.13 0.54
C GLN A 201 6.39 -11.98 -0.04
N ASN A 202 6.49 -10.78 0.55
CA ASN A 202 5.75 -9.61 0.09
C ASN A 202 6.71 -8.45 -0.14
N LEU A 203 6.84 -8.04 -1.40
CA LEU A 203 7.59 -6.87 -1.83
C LEU A 203 6.62 -5.84 -2.40
N ASP A 204 6.47 -4.71 -1.71
CA ASP A 204 5.60 -3.62 -2.14
C ASP A 204 6.36 -2.30 -2.23
N LEU A 205 6.64 -1.87 -3.46
CA LEU A 205 7.32 -0.62 -3.78
C LEU A 205 6.41 0.33 -4.57
N ALA A 206 5.10 0.06 -4.61
CA ALA A 206 4.16 0.76 -5.48
C ALA A 206 4.03 2.25 -5.15
N HIS A 207 3.54 3.07 -6.08
CA HIS A 207 3.28 4.50 -5.85
C HIS A 207 4.50 5.25 -5.32
N ASN A 208 5.59 5.21 -6.08
CA ASN A 208 6.83 5.94 -5.81
C ASN A 208 7.36 6.58 -7.11
N ASN A 209 8.56 7.13 -7.07
CA ASN A 209 9.30 7.68 -8.21
C ASN A 209 10.45 6.76 -8.67
N ILE A 210 10.37 5.46 -8.38
CA ILE A 210 11.43 4.49 -8.70
C ILE A 210 11.55 4.33 -10.22
N SER A 211 12.77 4.28 -10.71
CA SER A 211 13.13 4.31 -12.11
C SER A 211 14.09 3.17 -12.49
N GLY A 212 14.44 3.10 -13.77
CA GLY A 212 15.34 2.07 -14.31
C GLY A 212 14.65 0.73 -14.53
N VAL A 213 15.44 -0.34 -14.63
CA VAL A 213 14.94 -1.66 -15.05
C VAL A 213 14.58 -2.56 -13.87
N ILE A 214 13.62 -3.46 -14.07
CA ILE A 214 13.32 -4.54 -13.13
C ILE A 214 14.54 -5.49 -13.05
N PRO A 215 15.08 -5.78 -11.85
CA PRO A 215 16.25 -6.66 -11.71
C PRO A 215 16.00 -8.08 -12.24
N LYS A 216 16.87 -8.55 -13.13
CA LYS A 216 16.82 -9.93 -13.66
C LYS A 216 17.06 -11.00 -12.59
N CYS A 217 17.70 -10.63 -11.48
CA CYS A 217 18.00 -11.53 -10.37
C CYS A 217 16.80 -11.87 -9.47
N PHE A 218 15.58 -11.41 -9.78
CA PHE A 218 14.41 -11.74 -8.97
C PHE A 218 14.13 -13.24 -8.91
N ASN A 219 14.63 -14.04 -9.85
CA ASN A 219 14.62 -15.49 -9.75
C ASN A 219 15.35 -16.05 -8.51
N SER A 220 16.22 -15.27 -7.88
CA SER A 220 16.91 -15.64 -6.63
C SER A 220 16.04 -15.50 -5.37
N LEU A 221 14.82 -14.96 -5.47
CA LEU A 221 13.90 -14.83 -4.33
C LEU A 221 13.22 -16.17 -4.03
N SER A 222 13.94 -17.06 -3.35
CA SER A 222 13.55 -18.46 -3.13
C SER A 222 12.15 -18.64 -2.53
N ALA A 223 11.74 -17.78 -1.58
CA ALA A 223 10.41 -17.84 -0.98
C ALA A 223 9.27 -17.52 -1.98
N LEU A 224 9.54 -16.76 -3.03
CA LEU A 224 8.59 -16.50 -4.13
C LEU A 224 8.64 -17.58 -5.21
N ALA A 225 9.74 -18.34 -5.29
CA ALA A 225 9.94 -19.42 -6.25
C ALA A 225 9.49 -20.81 -5.73
N THR A 226 9.02 -20.92 -4.48
CA THR A 226 8.52 -22.17 -3.90
C THR A 226 6.99 -22.21 -3.85
N THR A 227 6.41 -23.33 -4.28
CA THR A 227 4.96 -23.59 -4.14
C THR A 227 4.59 -24.13 -2.77
N ASN A 228 5.55 -24.67 -2.02
CA ASN A 228 5.32 -25.23 -0.70
C ASN A 228 5.41 -24.15 0.39
N LYS A 229 4.25 -23.67 0.85
CA LYS A 229 4.14 -22.66 1.92
C LYS A 229 3.97 -23.31 3.29
N THR A 230 5.02 -23.97 3.79
CA THR A 230 4.99 -24.67 5.10
C THR A 230 5.43 -23.84 6.31
N ASN A 231 5.85 -22.59 6.14
CA ASN A 231 6.48 -21.83 7.23
C ASN A 231 5.63 -20.69 7.81
N ASN A 232 4.44 -21.02 8.33
CA ASN A 232 3.66 -20.10 9.18
C ASN A 232 4.39 -19.75 10.49
N PHE A 233 5.36 -20.57 10.92
CA PHE A 233 6.11 -20.37 12.17
C PHE A 233 6.94 -19.09 12.23
N VAL A 234 7.35 -18.51 11.08
CA VAL A 234 8.19 -17.30 11.07
C VAL A 234 7.39 -16.04 11.45
N LEU A 235 6.07 -16.06 11.28
CA LEU A 235 5.19 -14.91 11.51
C LEU A 235 4.48 -14.95 12.87
N ALA A 236 4.76 -15.97 13.69
CA ALA A 236 4.28 -16.06 15.06
C ALA A 236 5.47 -15.92 16.02
N GLU A 237 5.48 -14.86 16.82
CA GLU A 237 6.48 -14.67 17.86
C GLU A 237 5.97 -15.30 19.16
N TYR A 238 6.70 -16.29 19.68
CA TYR A 238 6.40 -16.90 20.97
C TYR A 238 7.11 -16.13 22.08
N LEU A 239 6.38 -15.30 22.82
CA LEU A 239 6.88 -14.64 24.02
C LEU A 239 6.14 -15.26 25.22
N TYR A 240 6.85 -16.01 26.06
CA TYR A 240 6.29 -16.84 27.13
C TYR A 240 5.30 -17.92 26.65
N THR A 241 4.00 -17.77 26.93
CA THR A 241 2.95 -18.79 26.73
C THR A 241 1.96 -18.42 25.62
N ASP A 242 2.01 -17.19 25.10
CA ASP A 242 1.10 -16.69 24.06
C ASP A 242 1.87 -16.38 22.77
N ALA A 243 1.36 -16.87 21.64
CA ALA A 243 1.90 -16.60 20.32
C ALA A 243 1.29 -15.30 19.77
N ILE A 244 2.12 -14.29 19.52
CA ILE A 244 1.69 -13.07 18.82
C ILE A 244 1.85 -13.29 17.34
N VAL A 245 0.72 -13.34 16.63
CA VAL A 245 0.68 -13.45 15.17
C VAL A 245 0.86 -12.05 14.57
N LEU A 246 1.88 -11.88 13.74
CA LEU A 246 2.10 -10.65 12.99
C LEU A 246 0.92 -10.39 12.06
N LYS A 247 0.47 -9.13 12.05
CA LYS A 247 -0.55 -8.64 11.12
C LYS A 247 0.11 -7.69 10.13
N ALA A 248 -0.18 -7.88 8.85
CA ALA A 248 0.25 -6.98 7.79
C ALA A 248 -0.95 -6.57 6.99
N LEU A 249 -0.98 -5.31 6.58
CA LEU A 249 -1.96 -4.86 5.62
C LEU A 249 -1.30 -4.93 4.23
N LEU A 250 -1.89 -5.69 3.31
CA LEU A 250 -1.40 -5.91 1.96
C LEU A 250 -2.40 -5.38 0.93
N VAL A 251 -1.90 -4.92 -0.22
CA VAL A 251 -2.74 -4.50 -1.35
C VAL A 251 -2.65 -5.56 -2.45
N LEU A 252 -3.73 -6.30 -2.66
CA LEU A 252 -3.82 -7.39 -3.62
C LEU A 252 -5.11 -7.25 -4.42
N LYS A 253 -5.07 -7.53 -5.73
CA LYS A 253 -6.27 -7.46 -6.61
C LYS A 253 -6.96 -6.07 -6.57
N GLY A 254 -6.20 -5.00 -6.35
CA GLY A 254 -6.72 -3.64 -6.21
C GLY A 254 -7.48 -3.37 -4.91
N ARG A 255 -7.44 -4.28 -3.93
CA ARG A 255 -8.07 -4.15 -2.61
C ARG A 255 -7.02 -4.16 -1.52
N GLU A 256 -7.31 -3.37 -0.49
CA GLU A 256 -6.54 -3.30 0.73
C GLU A 256 -7.11 -4.25 1.80
N ASP A 257 -6.30 -5.16 2.35
CA ASP A 257 -6.72 -6.16 3.33
C ASP A 257 -5.70 -6.39 4.45
N GLU A 258 -6.18 -6.57 5.68
CA GLU A 258 -5.36 -6.98 6.82
C GLU A 258 -5.26 -8.52 6.89
N TYR A 259 -4.03 -9.03 6.80
CA TYR A 259 -3.69 -10.45 6.91
C TYR A 259 -3.03 -10.72 8.25
N GLY A 260 -3.59 -11.65 9.03
CA GLY A 260 -3.03 -12.15 10.28
C GLY A 260 -2.58 -13.61 10.16
N SER A 261 -3.43 -14.55 10.59
CA SER A 261 -3.10 -15.99 10.62
C SER A 261 -2.82 -16.61 9.24
N THR A 262 -3.25 -15.98 8.15
CA THR A 262 -3.02 -16.41 6.77
C THR A 262 -1.86 -15.69 6.09
N LEU A 263 -1.19 -14.75 6.77
CA LEU A 263 -0.15 -13.91 6.18
C LEU A 263 0.99 -14.73 5.55
N GLY A 264 1.38 -15.85 6.16
CA GLY A 264 2.43 -16.75 5.65
C GLY A 264 2.06 -17.55 4.41
N LEU A 265 0.78 -17.50 4.01
CA LEU A 265 0.28 -18.17 2.81
C LEU A 265 0.23 -17.22 1.61
N VAL A 266 0.54 -15.94 1.79
CA VAL A 266 0.37 -14.91 0.77
C VAL A 266 1.72 -14.41 0.29
N THR A 267 1.88 -14.37 -1.02
CA THR A 267 3.08 -13.88 -1.69
C THR A 267 2.69 -12.89 -2.77
N SER A 268 3.34 -11.72 -2.75
CA SER A 268 3.03 -10.65 -3.70
C SER A 268 4.25 -9.83 -4.06
N MET A 269 4.22 -9.32 -5.29
CA MET A 269 5.17 -8.33 -5.78
C MET A 269 4.39 -7.21 -6.45
N ASP A 270 4.42 -6.02 -5.86
CA ASP A 270 3.80 -4.82 -6.41
C ASP A 270 4.86 -3.73 -6.63
N LEU A 271 5.08 -3.40 -7.90
CA LEU A 271 5.96 -2.32 -8.36
C LEU A 271 5.18 -1.26 -9.15
N SER A 272 3.84 -1.25 -9.05
CA SER A 272 2.98 -0.39 -9.84
C SER A 272 3.16 1.11 -9.53
N ALA A 273 2.67 1.97 -10.43
CA ALA A 273 2.69 3.42 -10.28
C ALA A 273 4.10 3.95 -9.94
N ASN A 274 5.06 3.64 -10.81
CA ASN A 274 6.45 4.08 -10.74
C ASN A 274 6.91 4.56 -12.13
N SER A 275 8.21 4.80 -12.29
CA SER A 275 8.86 5.18 -13.56
C SER A 275 9.77 4.08 -14.11
N LEU A 276 9.44 2.80 -13.87
CA LEU A 276 10.24 1.67 -14.35
C LEU A 276 10.22 1.58 -15.87
N THR A 277 11.38 1.28 -16.47
CA THR A 277 11.62 1.21 -17.92
C THR A 277 12.22 -0.15 -18.30
N GLY A 278 12.42 -0.37 -19.61
CA GLY A 278 12.97 -1.62 -20.12
C GLY A 278 11.91 -2.72 -20.23
N GLU A 279 12.38 -3.94 -20.47
CA GLU A 279 11.52 -5.12 -20.64
C GLU A 279 11.24 -5.81 -19.31
N ILE A 280 10.12 -6.54 -19.24
CA ILE A 280 9.85 -7.46 -18.13
C ILE A 280 10.84 -8.63 -18.25
N PRO A 281 11.70 -8.89 -17.25
CA PRO A 281 12.64 -10.01 -17.30
C PRO A 281 11.92 -11.36 -17.37
N LYS A 282 12.35 -12.25 -18.27
CA LYS A 282 11.82 -13.63 -18.34
C LYS A 282 12.02 -14.41 -17.04
N GLU A 283 13.02 -14.02 -16.25
CA GLU A 283 13.34 -14.60 -14.95
C GLU A 283 12.19 -14.46 -13.93
N ILE A 284 11.28 -13.51 -14.11
CA ILE A 284 10.05 -13.38 -13.30
C ILE A 284 9.21 -14.66 -13.33
N GLY A 285 9.18 -15.37 -14.47
CA GLY A 285 8.44 -16.63 -14.61
C GLY A 285 8.94 -17.78 -13.74
N SER A 286 10.08 -17.63 -13.05
CA SER A 286 10.57 -18.59 -12.06
C SER A 286 9.90 -18.45 -10.68
N LEU A 287 9.19 -17.35 -10.43
CA LEU A 287 8.50 -17.07 -9.17
C LEU A 287 7.16 -17.81 -9.08
N VAL A 288 7.20 -19.13 -9.24
CA VAL A 288 6.01 -20.00 -9.35
C VAL A 288 5.15 -20.06 -8.08
N GLY A 289 5.68 -19.57 -6.95
CA GLY A 289 4.97 -19.43 -5.69
C GLY A 289 4.22 -18.10 -5.53
N LEU A 290 4.34 -17.16 -6.47
CA LEU A 290 3.74 -15.83 -6.39
C LEU A 290 2.22 -15.87 -6.67
N LEU A 291 1.41 -15.24 -5.82
CA LEU A 291 -0.04 -15.17 -6.00
C LEU A 291 -0.49 -13.87 -6.69
N SER A 292 0.23 -12.77 -6.48
CA SER A 292 -0.12 -11.46 -7.02
C SER A 292 1.10 -10.75 -7.60
N LEU A 293 1.01 -10.38 -8.87
CA LEU A 293 2.01 -9.58 -9.57
C LEU A 293 1.36 -8.31 -10.13
N ASN A 294 1.91 -7.16 -9.77
CA ASN A 294 1.42 -5.88 -10.26
C ASN A 294 2.57 -4.99 -10.71
N PHE A 295 2.64 -4.74 -12.01
CA PHE A 295 3.61 -3.83 -12.65
C PHE A 295 2.91 -2.66 -13.37
N SER A 296 1.63 -2.42 -13.08
CA SER A 296 0.85 -1.43 -13.81
C SER A 296 1.32 0.01 -13.60
N GLY A 297 0.99 0.91 -14.52
CA GLY A 297 1.34 2.33 -14.38
C GLY A 297 2.84 2.59 -14.35
N ASN A 298 3.57 2.00 -15.31
CA ASN A 298 5.01 2.18 -15.49
C ASN A 298 5.32 2.54 -16.97
N LEU A 299 6.60 2.53 -17.34
CA LEU A 299 7.09 2.81 -18.70
C LEU A 299 7.69 1.54 -19.35
N LEU A 300 7.22 0.36 -18.94
CA LEU A 300 7.74 -0.92 -19.42
C LEU A 300 7.45 -1.12 -20.91
N THR A 301 8.39 -1.71 -21.63
CA THR A 301 8.37 -1.93 -23.09
C THR A 301 8.62 -3.39 -23.44
N GLY A 302 8.54 -3.73 -24.73
CA GLY A 302 8.81 -5.08 -25.22
C GLY A 302 7.66 -6.05 -24.99
N ASN A 303 7.92 -7.32 -25.29
CA ASN A 303 6.92 -8.37 -25.20
C ASN A 303 6.71 -8.83 -23.76
N ILE A 304 5.50 -9.30 -23.45
CA ILE A 304 5.23 -10.03 -22.21
C ILE A 304 5.95 -11.39 -22.30
N PRO A 305 6.78 -11.77 -21.31
CA PRO A 305 7.46 -13.07 -21.31
C PRO A 305 6.47 -14.24 -21.24
N ASP A 306 6.70 -15.25 -22.08
CA ASP A 306 5.95 -16.51 -22.08
C ASP A 306 6.12 -17.30 -20.77
N SER A 307 7.26 -17.15 -20.10
CA SER A 307 7.59 -17.76 -18.82
C SER A 307 6.63 -17.40 -17.68
N ILE A 308 5.90 -16.27 -17.77
CA ILE A 308 4.86 -15.91 -16.79
C ILE A 308 3.77 -16.98 -16.75
N GLY A 309 3.52 -17.69 -17.87
CA GLY A 309 2.57 -18.81 -17.92
C GLY A 309 2.96 -20.02 -17.07
N ASN A 310 4.18 -20.08 -16.52
CA ASN A 310 4.62 -21.12 -15.59
C ASN A 310 4.15 -20.89 -14.14
N MET A 311 3.66 -19.68 -13.82
CA MET A 311 3.29 -19.27 -12.47
C MET A 311 1.85 -19.70 -12.15
N GLU A 312 1.60 -21.00 -12.13
CA GLU A 312 0.25 -21.58 -12.10
C GLU A 312 -0.60 -21.18 -10.89
N LEU A 313 0.03 -20.83 -9.76
CA LEU A 313 -0.67 -20.38 -8.54
C LEU A 313 -1.17 -18.92 -8.61
N MET A 314 -0.87 -18.19 -9.69
CA MET A 314 -1.18 -16.76 -9.78
C MET A 314 -2.68 -16.50 -9.75
N GLU A 315 -3.08 -15.60 -8.86
CA GLU A 315 -4.46 -15.15 -8.69
C GLU A 315 -4.67 -13.76 -9.30
N SER A 316 -3.65 -12.91 -9.30
CA SER A 316 -3.72 -11.52 -9.76
C SER A 316 -2.54 -11.16 -10.65
N LEU A 317 -2.84 -10.65 -11.84
CA LEU A 317 -1.85 -10.12 -12.78
C LEU A 317 -2.33 -8.78 -13.34
N ASP A 318 -1.63 -7.70 -13.00
CA ASP A 318 -1.88 -6.38 -13.56
C ASP A 318 -0.61 -5.82 -14.23
N LEU A 319 -0.69 -5.68 -15.55
CA LEU A 319 0.35 -5.10 -16.42
C LEU A 319 -0.16 -3.85 -17.15
N SER A 320 -1.32 -3.33 -16.74
CA SER A 320 -1.99 -2.22 -17.42
C SER A 320 -1.19 -0.91 -17.38
N MET A 321 -1.54 0.04 -18.24
CA MET A 321 -0.91 1.36 -18.30
C MET A 321 0.63 1.29 -18.42
N ASN A 322 1.10 0.57 -19.46
CA ASN A 322 2.50 0.45 -19.83
C ASN A 322 2.67 0.69 -21.34
N ARG A 323 3.83 0.36 -21.90
CA ARG A 323 4.14 0.43 -23.34
C ARG A 323 4.47 -0.96 -23.91
N LEU A 324 3.90 -2.01 -23.33
CA LEU A 324 4.12 -3.40 -23.74
C LEU A 324 3.57 -3.63 -25.14
N ASN A 325 4.22 -4.48 -25.93
CA ASN A 325 3.84 -4.80 -27.30
C ASN A 325 3.86 -6.31 -27.57
N GLY A 326 3.60 -6.71 -28.82
CA GLY A 326 3.49 -8.11 -29.19
C GLY A 326 2.17 -8.73 -28.75
N GLU A 327 2.12 -10.05 -28.68
CA GLU A 327 0.92 -10.82 -28.34
C GLU A 327 0.86 -11.13 -26.84
N ILE A 328 -0.33 -11.39 -26.31
CA ILE A 328 -0.48 -12.04 -25.00
C ILE A 328 0.00 -13.49 -25.17
N PRO A 329 1.00 -13.97 -24.41
CA PRO A 329 1.56 -15.29 -24.61
C PRO A 329 0.51 -16.41 -24.48
N PRO A 330 0.49 -17.40 -25.40
CA PRO A 330 -0.45 -18.51 -25.32
C PRO A 330 -0.36 -19.31 -24.02
N SER A 331 0.81 -19.32 -23.38
CA SER A 331 1.07 -19.94 -22.07
C SER A 331 0.22 -19.35 -20.94
N PHE A 332 -0.35 -18.15 -21.09
CA PHE A 332 -1.28 -17.59 -20.11
C PHE A 332 -2.55 -18.44 -19.95
N SER A 333 -2.81 -19.35 -20.89
CA SER A 333 -3.88 -20.33 -20.79
C SER A 333 -3.69 -21.32 -19.63
N ASN A 334 -2.48 -21.44 -19.07
CA ASN A 334 -2.17 -22.29 -17.93
C ASN A 334 -2.48 -21.65 -16.57
N LEU A 335 -2.78 -20.34 -16.54
CA LEU A 335 -2.98 -19.57 -15.31
C LEU A 335 -4.40 -19.78 -14.76
N ASN A 336 -4.65 -20.98 -14.27
CA ASN A 336 -5.98 -21.47 -13.91
C ASN A 336 -6.59 -20.83 -12.63
N PHE A 337 -5.78 -20.14 -11.82
CA PHE A 337 -6.25 -19.49 -10.60
C PHE A 337 -6.46 -17.98 -10.74
N LEU A 338 -6.20 -17.41 -11.92
CA LEU A 338 -6.40 -15.98 -12.17
C LEU A 338 -7.85 -15.59 -11.90
N ASN A 339 -8.04 -14.64 -10.99
CA ASN A 339 -9.31 -13.99 -10.65
C ASN A 339 -9.25 -12.46 -10.80
N HIS A 340 -8.06 -11.90 -11.01
CA HIS A 340 -7.86 -10.51 -11.37
C HIS A 340 -6.83 -10.43 -12.49
N PHE A 341 -7.22 -9.85 -13.62
CA PHE A 341 -6.36 -9.71 -14.79
C PHE A 341 -6.59 -8.36 -15.46
N ASN A 342 -5.52 -7.64 -15.74
CA ASN A 342 -5.60 -6.38 -16.45
C ASN A 342 -4.33 -6.12 -17.28
N VAL A 343 -4.51 -5.92 -18.59
CA VAL A 343 -3.46 -5.55 -19.54
C VAL A 343 -3.84 -4.31 -20.35
N SER A 344 -4.88 -3.58 -19.90
CA SER A 344 -5.40 -2.41 -20.59
C SER A 344 -4.36 -1.31 -20.75
N TYR A 345 -4.57 -0.44 -21.74
CA TYR A 345 -3.71 0.70 -22.05
C TYR A 345 -2.24 0.29 -22.25
N ASN A 346 -2.01 -0.59 -23.23
CA ASN A 346 -0.71 -1.00 -23.74
C ASN A 346 -0.72 -0.95 -25.28
N ASN A 347 0.30 -1.48 -25.94
CA ASN A 347 0.37 -1.61 -27.40
C ASN A 347 0.32 -3.09 -27.86
N LEU A 348 -0.43 -3.93 -27.13
CA LEU A 348 -0.57 -5.36 -27.43
C LEU A 348 -1.39 -5.59 -28.70
N THR A 349 -1.07 -6.65 -29.43
CA THR A 349 -1.67 -7.05 -30.71
C THR A 349 -2.07 -8.53 -30.69
N GLY A 350 -2.77 -8.99 -31.73
CA GLY A 350 -3.06 -10.41 -31.92
C GLY A 350 -4.30 -10.89 -31.16
N GLN A 351 -4.50 -12.20 -31.20
CA GLN A 351 -5.66 -12.85 -30.61
C GLN A 351 -5.45 -13.10 -29.12
N ILE A 352 -6.48 -12.85 -28.31
CA ILE A 352 -6.47 -13.24 -26.89
C ILE A 352 -6.44 -14.78 -26.78
N PRO A 353 -5.46 -15.38 -26.08
CA PRO A 353 -5.39 -16.82 -25.88
C PRO A 353 -6.68 -17.39 -25.27
N THR A 354 -7.07 -18.58 -25.71
CA THR A 354 -8.30 -19.23 -25.23
C THR A 354 -8.02 -20.04 -23.97
N SER A 355 -8.64 -19.68 -22.85
CA SER A 355 -8.63 -20.39 -21.57
C SER A 355 -9.87 -20.07 -20.74
N THR A 356 -10.14 -20.88 -19.72
CA THR A 356 -11.29 -20.68 -18.83
C THR A 356 -11.31 -19.31 -18.15
N GLN A 357 -10.14 -18.79 -17.77
CA GLN A 357 -10.01 -17.56 -16.99
C GLN A 357 -9.98 -16.33 -17.92
N LEU A 358 -9.20 -16.36 -19.00
CA LEU A 358 -9.05 -15.20 -19.89
C LEU A 358 -10.37 -14.80 -20.57
N GLN A 359 -11.24 -15.76 -20.89
CA GLN A 359 -12.57 -15.42 -21.42
C GLN A 359 -13.58 -14.97 -20.36
N SER A 360 -13.27 -15.09 -19.07
CA SER A 360 -14.15 -14.66 -17.98
C SER A 360 -14.04 -13.17 -17.64
N PHE A 361 -12.93 -12.53 -18.01
CA PHE A 361 -12.66 -11.13 -17.67
C PHE A 361 -13.43 -10.16 -18.57
N GLU A 362 -13.72 -8.98 -18.04
CA GLU A 362 -14.45 -7.94 -18.76
C GLU A 362 -13.61 -7.31 -19.87
N ASN A 363 -14.28 -6.68 -20.84
CA ASN A 363 -13.64 -5.92 -21.92
C ASN A 363 -12.67 -4.84 -21.40
N LEU A 364 -12.96 -4.27 -20.21
CA LEU A 364 -12.10 -3.27 -19.56
C LEU A 364 -10.69 -3.79 -19.26
N SER A 365 -10.50 -5.09 -19.02
CA SER A 365 -9.18 -5.69 -18.80
C SER A 365 -8.26 -5.61 -20.02
N TYR A 366 -8.80 -5.37 -21.21
CA TYR A 366 -8.07 -5.41 -22.49
C TYR A 366 -8.10 -4.08 -23.26
N VAL A 367 -8.90 -3.11 -22.81
CA VAL A 367 -9.15 -1.84 -23.52
C VAL A 367 -7.86 -1.08 -23.78
N GLY A 368 -7.82 -0.28 -24.85
CA GLY A 368 -6.65 0.53 -25.18
C GLY A 368 -5.49 -0.28 -25.81
N ASN A 369 -5.75 -1.50 -26.28
CA ASN A 369 -4.82 -2.32 -27.07
C ASN A 369 -5.37 -2.58 -28.49
N HIS A 370 -4.57 -3.24 -29.32
CA HIS A 370 -4.94 -3.71 -30.67
C HIS A 370 -5.35 -5.19 -30.70
N LEU A 371 -5.78 -5.74 -29.56
CA LEU A 371 -6.20 -7.13 -29.39
C LEU A 371 -7.50 -7.46 -30.14
N CYS A 372 -7.75 -8.74 -30.38
CA CYS A 372 -8.97 -9.28 -30.97
C CYS A 372 -9.30 -10.67 -30.40
N GLY A 373 -10.49 -11.18 -30.71
CA GLY A 373 -10.99 -12.47 -30.22
C GLY A 373 -11.69 -12.36 -28.85
N PRO A 374 -12.45 -13.39 -28.44
CA PRO A 374 -13.18 -13.38 -27.16
C PRO A 374 -12.26 -13.12 -25.95
N PRO A 375 -12.68 -12.28 -24.98
CA PRO A 375 -14.03 -11.74 -24.77
C PRO A 375 -14.35 -10.45 -25.57
N LEU A 376 -13.43 -9.98 -26.41
CA LEU A 376 -13.68 -8.83 -27.27
C LEU A 376 -14.63 -9.18 -28.41
N THR A 377 -15.47 -8.22 -28.80
CA THR A 377 -16.35 -8.34 -29.98
C THR A 377 -15.60 -8.22 -31.31
N LYS A 378 -14.34 -7.76 -31.28
CA LYS A 378 -13.50 -7.57 -32.46
C LYS A 378 -12.97 -8.91 -32.96
N ASN A 379 -13.34 -9.32 -34.16
CA ASN A 379 -12.86 -10.55 -34.79
C ASN A 379 -11.44 -10.42 -35.35
N CYS A 380 -10.66 -11.50 -35.26
CA CYS A 380 -9.26 -11.54 -35.73
C CYS A 380 -9.08 -11.81 -37.23
N THR A 381 -10.16 -11.84 -38.02
CA THR A 381 -10.16 -12.30 -39.41
C THR A 381 -9.61 -11.30 -40.44
N SER A 382 -8.98 -10.19 -40.03
CA SER A 382 -8.30 -9.28 -40.96
C SER A 382 -6.82 -9.65 -41.18
N LYS A 383 -6.55 -10.77 -41.86
CA LYS A 383 -5.25 -10.95 -42.52
C LYS A 383 -5.25 -10.15 -43.83
N GLY A 384 -4.52 -9.04 -43.84
CA GLY A 384 -3.88 -8.40 -45.00
C GLY A 384 -4.73 -8.08 -46.26
N ILE A 385 -5.03 -6.79 -46.45
CA ILE A 385 -4.95 -6.19 -47.79
C ILE A 385 -4.02 -4.98 -47.65
N PRO A 386 -2.85 -4.95 -48.33
CA PRO A 386 -2.14 -3.70 -48.54
C PRO A 386 -3.07 -2.81 -49.37
N ILE A 387 -3.39 -1.62 -48.87
CA ILE A 387 -4.14 -0.63 -49.65
C ILE A 387 -3.19 -0.15 -50.73
N ASP A 388 -3.22 -0.81 -51.88
CA ASP A 388 -2.62 -0.32 -53.10
C ASP A 388 -3.40 0.90 -53.57
N VAL A 389 -2.64 1.97 -53.75
CA VAL A 389 -3.03 3.19 -54.44
C VAL A 389 -3.32 2.84 -55.91
N ALA A 390 -4.59 2.84 -56.31
CA ALA A 390 -5.08 3.34 -57.61
C ALA A 390 -6.58 3.01 -57.80
N ASN A 391 -7.48 3.98 -57.64
CA ASN A 391 -7.98 4.78 -58.78
C ASN A 391 -9.18 5.65 -58.37
N ASN A 392 -9.15 6.86 -58.93
CA ASN A 392 -10.13 7.92 -58.78
C ASN A 392 -11.56 7.47 -59.11
N GLY A 393 -12.43 7.59 -58.10
CA GLY A 393 -13.88 7.69 -58.26
C GLY A 393 -14.36 8.77 -57.29
N SER A 394 -14.60 9.97 -57.81
CA SER A 394 -15.05 11.14 -57.06
C SER A 394 -16.34 10.86 -56.29
N SER A 395 -16.25 10.77 -54.96
CA SER A 395 -17.35 11.08 -54.06
C SER A 395 -16.78 11.64 -52.75
N ARG A 396 -16.94 12.94 -52.56
CA ARG A 396 -16.67 13.61 -51.27
C ARG A 396 -17.71 13.13 -50.27
N GLU A 397 -17.38 12.16 -49.44
CA GLU A 397 -18.04 11.98 -48.16
C GLU A 397 -17.16 12.59 -47.07
N GLY A 398 -17.58 13.77 -46.62
CA GLY A 398 -16.89 14.53 -45.59
C GLY A 398 -16.85 13.77 -44.27
N SER A 399 -15.73 13.90 -43.57
CA SER A 399 -15.63 13.66 -42.14
C SER A 399 -16.80 14.36 -41.44
N LYS A 400 -17.83 13.61 -41.06
CA LYS A 400 -18.88 14.11 -40.19
C LYS A 400 -18.26 14.28 -38.81
N VAL A 401 -17.73 15.48 -38.58
CA VAL A 401 -17.43 15.98 -37.24
C VAL A 401 -18.65 15.70 -36.38
N ASN A 402 -18.47 14.92 -35.31
CA ASN A 402 -19.56 14.63 -34.39
C ASN A 402 -19.86 15.90 -33.60
N TRP A 403 -20.74 16.73 -34.15
CA TRP A 403 -21.09 18.04 -33.63
C TRP A 403 -21.59 17.98 -32.18
N LEU A 404 -22.12 16.84 -31.73
CA LEU A 404 -22.47 16.63 -30.32
C LEU A 404 -21.25 16.80 -29.40
N TYR A 405 -20.12 16.16 -29.72
CA TYR A 405 -18.89 16.27 -28.92
C TYR A 405 -18.31 17.68 -28.98
N VAL A 406 -18.33 18.31 -30.15
CA VAL A 406 -17.87 19.69 -30.31
C VAL A 406 -18.74 20.65 -29.48
N SER A 407 -20.06 20.46 -29.49
CA SER A 407 -21.00 21.24 -28.68
C SER A 407 -20.83 21.01 -27.18
N ILE A 408 -20.56 19.78 -26.73
CA ILE A 408 -20.31 19.48 -25.31
C ILE A 408 -19.01 20.16 -24.86
N VAL A 409 -17.93 20.06 -25.63
CA VAL A 409 -16.65 20.68 -25.28
C VAL A 409 -16.77 22.21 -25.29
N LEU A 410 -17.39 22.80 -26.30
CA LEU A 410 -17.62 24.25 -26.33
C LEU A 410 -18.54 24.71 -25.19
N GLY A 411 -19.58 23.94 -24.87
CA GLY A 411 -20.49 24.22 -23.76
C GLY A 411 -19.79 24.16 -22.41
N PHE A 412 -18.92 23.17 -22.20
CA PHE A 412 -18.12 23.05 -20.99
C PHE A 412 -17.12 24.20 -20.86
N VAL A 413 -16.40 24.53 -21.94
CA VAL A 413 -15.44 25.64 -21.94
C VAL A 413 -16.16 26.96 -21.68
N MET A 414 -17.27 27.25 -22.37
CA MET A 414 -18.03 28.48 -22.13
C MET A 414 -18.67 28.52 -20.74
N GLY A 415 -19.22 27.41 -20.24
CA GLY A 415 -19.85 27.35 -18.92
C GLY A 415 -18.84 27.47 -17.78
N PHE A 416 -17.73 26.73 -17.86
CA PHE A 416 -16.69 26.75 -16.85
C PHE A 416 -15.95 28.09 -16.84
N TRP A 417 -15.48 28.57 -17.99
CA TRP A 417 -14.75 29.84 -18.05
C TRP A 417 -15.67 31.07 -17.97
N GLY A 418 -16.94 30.97 -18.34
CA GLY A 418 -17.90 32.07 -18.23
C GLY A 418 -18.43 32.28 -16.81
N VAL A 419 -18.50 31.22 -15.99
CA VAL A 419 -19.06 31.30 -14.64
C VAL A 419 -18.00 31.19 -13.56
N VAL A 420 -17.09 30.22 -13.67
CA VAL A 420 -16.14 29.90 -12.60
C VAL A 420 -14.95 30.86 -12.63
N ALA A 421 -14.39 31.15 -13.81
CA ALA A 421 -13.21 32.00 -13.90
C ALA A 421 -13.44 33.44 -13.38
N PRO A 422 -14.57 34.13 -13.68
CA PRO A 422 -14.84 35.46 -13.11
C PRO A 422 -14.95 35.45 -11.58
N LEU A 423 -15.35 34.33 -10.96
CA LEU A 423 -15.38 34.20 -9.50
C LEU A 423 -13.98 34.16 -8.88
N PHE A 424 -12.95 33.69 -9.62
CA PHE A 424 -11.57 33.72 -9.16
C PHE A 424 -10.93 35.11 -9.29
N PHE A 425 -11.20 35.82 -10.39
CA PHE A 425 -10.51 37.08 -10.70
C PHE A 425 -11.27 38.34 -10.25
N ILE A 426 -12.61 38.31 -10.14
CA ILE A 426 -13.44 39.48 -9.81
C ILE A 426 -13.99 39.35 -8.39
N ARG A 427 -13.32 40.02 -7.44
CA ARG A 427 -13.62 39.95 -5.99
C ARG A 427 -15.07 40.34 -5.64
N SER A 428 -15.66 41.28 -6.36
CA SER A 428 -17.05 41.75 -6.15
C SER A 428 -18.08 40.68 -6.52
N TRP A 429 -17.86 39.96 -7.63
CA TRP A 429 -18.75 38.90 -8.10
C TRP A 429 -18.71 37.69 -7.17
N ARG A 430 -17.51 37.33 -6.70
CA ARG A 430 -17.32 36.29 -5.70
C ARG A 430 -18.13 36.54 -4.43
N HIS A 431 -18.08 37.75 -3.89
CA HIS A 431 -18.85 38.08 -2.69
C HIS A 431 -20.37 38.13 -2.93
N ALA A 432 -20.83 38.62 -4.09
CA ALA A 432 -22.24 38.60 -4.44
C ALA A 432 -22.78 37.16 -4.58
N TYR A 433 -22.00 36.27 -5.23
CA TYR A 433 -22.34 34.87 -5.41
C TYR A 433 -22.47 34.13 -4.08
N TYR A 434 -21.47 34.24 -3.19
CA TYR A 434 -21.54 33.59 -1.87
C TYR A 434 -22.66 34.15 -0.99
N ARG A 435 -22.96 35.46 -1.04
CA ARG A 435 -24.13 36.02 -0.35
C ARG A 435 -25.45 35.46 -0.87
N LYS A 436 -25.56 35.23 -2.18
CA LYS A 436 -26.76 34.65 -2.79
C LYS A 436 -26.94 33.19 -2.37
N LEU A 437 -25.87 32.40 -2.38
CA LEU A 437 -25.88 31.01 -1.90
C LEU A 437 -26.26 30.92 -0.42
N ASP A 438 -25.69 31.78 0.42
CA ASP A 438 -26.01 31.83 1.85
C ASP A 438 -27.48 32.22 2.11
N HIS A 439 -28.04 33.12 1.28
CA HIS A 439 -29.45 33.48 1.35
C HIS A 439 -30.38 32.32 0.90
N VAL A 440 -29.99 31.57 -0.14
CA VAL A 440 -30.74 30.38 -0.60
C VAL A 440 -30.64 29.26 0.44
N GLY A 441 -29.45 29.03 1.01
CA GLY A 441 -29.24 28.06 2.08
C GLY A 441 -30.09 28.37 3.31
N ARG A 442 -30.18 29.65 3.71
CA ARG A 442 -31.09 30.08 4.79
C ARG A 442 -32.56 29.88 4.45
N LYS A 443 -33.01 30.15 3.21
CA LYS A 443 -34.39 29.87 2.79
C LYS A 443 -34.72 28.38 2.81
N LEU A 444 -33.81 27.54 2.32
CA LEU A 444 -33.97 26.08 2.35
C LEU A 444 -33.98 25.56 3.78
N TYR A 445 -33.09 26.04 4.64
CA TYR A 445 -33.03 25.69 6.05
C TYR A 445 -34.32 26.07 6.79
N VAL A 446 -34.85 27.29 6.58
CA VAL A 446 -36.12 27.73 7.15
C VAL A 446 -37.29 26.89 6.63
N SER A 447 -37.33 26.59 5.33
CA SER A 447 -38.34 25.72 4.73
C SER A 447 -38.31 24.30 5.31
N TRP A 448 -37.11 23.75 5.53
CA TRP A 448 -36.92 22.44 6.16
C TRP A 448 -37.36 22.44 7.63
N ALA A 449 -37.00 23.48 8.38
CA ALA A 449 -37.38 23.63 9.78
C ALA A 449 -38.91 23.79 9.97
N THR A 450 -39.61 24.37 8.99
CA THR A 450 -41.09 24.49 9.03
C THR A 450 -41.85 23.25 8.57
N MET A 451 -41.20 22.29 7.89
CA MET A 451 -41.82 21.02 7.48
C MET A 451 -41.67 19.90 8.52
N GLY A 452 -40.95 20.16 9.62
CA GLY A 452 -40.73 19.22 10.73
C GLY A 452 -41.48 19.55 12.03
N MET A 453 -42.55 20.35 11.96
CA MET A 453 -43.50 20.62 13.06
C MET A 453 -44.90 20.16 12.70
#